data_AF-A0A2N3IJW3-F1
#
_entry.id   AF-A0A2N3IJW3-F1
#
_cell.length_a   1.000
_cell.length_b   1.000
_cell.length_c   1.000
_cell.angle_alpha   90.00
_cell.angle_beta   90.00
_cell.angle_gamma   90.00
#
_symmetry.space_group_name_H-M   'P 1'
#
loop_
_entity.id
_entity.type
_entity.pdbx_description
1 polymer ?
#
loop_
_entity_poly.entity_id
_entity_poly.type
_entity_poly.pdbx_seq_one_letter_code
_entity_poly.pdbx_strand_id
1 'polypeptide(L)'
;MLYLFLRLVVRIALRVFFRRLEVEGKENLHLDTPLIYVANHPNTFMDPLLIASLSNKRVYFLANGSIFNRFTRSIFRLFQMLPIYRKVDKPDNPLSQAELNKMSFAKCYEHLAKKGTLLVFPEGTSVIERRLREIKTGTARIALGAEFEHNFSLNLHIVPIGLNYDDADKFRSEVFVKVGKPIRVADYQEGYNPENFAVVEKLTHDIETALSELIIITENQEQDQFIRNIETLYKNELFREFHLKRNKSEEFAIIKEIIRGVKFLESKDNDYFTRLRVQMENYLENLKTLGLKDSVFRAEKKPSLLWFLLKSFLFLLWGFPLYVIGLVFNYIPYILPSQIARFISKDVAFKAPLMMISGIFTFLIAYSISLGLIYYFTQNFLWLLIALVFMPLSGFFVLIFVAWWKKFSAELQAIQLFFRKTSLMHSLLEQRNAIFVSLKKAQKEYIQSR
;
A
#
# COMPACT_ATOMS: atom_id res chain seq x y z
N MET A 1 -26.58 -2.58 -10.97
CA MET A 1 -25.87 -1.72 -11.94
C MET A 1 -24.96 -0.70 -11.27
N LEU A 2 -25.45 0.19 -10.41
CA LEU A 2 -24.62 1.23 -9.77
C LEU A 2 -23.37 0.70 -9.03
N TYR A 3 -23.49 -0.35 -8.20
CA TYR A 3 -22.34 -0.96 -7.52
C TYR A 3 -21.26 -1.46 -8.48
N LEU A 4 -21.66 -2.10 -9.59
CA LEU A 4 -20.72 -2.62 -10.59
C LEU A 4 -20.00 -1.47 -11.31
N PHE A 5 -20.73 -0.39 -11.62
CA PHE A 5 -20.15 0.82 -12.20
C PHE A 5 -19.16 1.48 -11.24
N LEU A 6 -19.53 1.73 -9.99
CA LEU A 6 -18.63 2.29 -8.97
C LEU A 6 -17.39 1.40 -8.77
N ARG A 7 -17.57 0.08 -8.75
CA ARG A 7 -16.46 -0.88 -8.67
C ARG A 7 -15.52 -0.78 -9.87
N LEU A 8 -16.04 -0.58 -11.08
CA LEU A 8 -15.23 -0.36 -12.27
C LEU A 8 -14.42 0.93 -12.18
N VAL A 9 -15.07 2.04 -11.78
CA VAL A 9 -14.42 3.34 -11.57
C VAL A 9 -13.29 3.21 -10.54
N VAL A 10 -13.55 2.57 -9.39
CA VAL A 10 -12.54 2.34 -8.34
C VAL A 10 -11.39 1.47 -8.86
N ARG A 11 -11.65 0.40 -9.63
CA ARG A 11 -10.58 -0.42 -10.22
C ARG A 11 -9.69 0.38 -11.17
N ILE A 12 -10.27 1.25 -11.99
CA ILE A 12 -9.51 2.13 -12.89
C ILE A 12 -8.70 3.13 -12.05
N ALA A 13 -9.33 3.79 -11.08
CA ALA A 13 -8.67 4.75 -10.21
C ALA A 13 -7.49 4.14 -9.46
N LEU A 14 -7.63 2.93 -8.88
CA LEU A 14 -6.55 2.21 -8.21
C LEU A 14 -5.40 1.85 -9.17
N ARG A 15 -5.70 1.46 -10.41
CA ARG A 15 -4.67 1.17 -11.43
C ARG A 15 -3.91 2.41 -11.89
N VAL A 16 -4.56 3.58 -11.89
CA VAL A 16 -3.92 4.86 -12.18
C VAL A 16 -3.11 5.34 -10.97
N PHE A 17 -3.67 5.18 -9.77
CA PHE A 17 -3.08 5.61 -8.50
C PHE A 17 -1.81 4.83 -8.16
N PHE A 18 -1.86 3.50 -8.22
CA PHE A 18 -0.70 2.66 -7.95
C PHE A 18 0.10 2.38 -9.22
N ARG A 19 1.42 2.60 -9.17
CA ARG A 19 2.31 2.22 -10.26
C ARG A 19 2.34 0.72 -10.46
N ARG A 20 2.31 -0.03 -9.36
CA ARG A 20 2.33 -1.49 -9.32
C ARG A 20 1.42 -1.97 -8.21
N LEU A 21 0.43 -2.78 -8.58
CA LEU A 21 -0.47 -3.48 -7.68
C LEU A 21 -0.35 -4.96 -7.98
N GLU A 22 0.30 -5.71 -7.10
CA GLU A 22 0.43 -7.17 -7.21
C GLU A 22 -0.33 -7.85 -6.08
N VAL A 23 -0.94 -8.99 -6.41
CA VAL A 23 -1.77 -9.76 -5.49
C VAL A 23 -1.34 -11.22 -5.54
N GLU A 24 -1.06 -11.79 -4.38
CA GLU A 24 -0.79 -13.22 -4.18
C GLU A 24 -1.92 -13.84 -3.34
N GLY A 25 -2.30 -15.09 -3.64
CA GLY A 25 -3.36 -15.80 -2.91
C GLY A 25 -4.79 -15.36 -3.26
N LYS A 26 -4.98 -14.71 -4.40
CA LYS A 26 -6.26 -14.08 -4.79
C LYS A 26 -7.44 -15.07 -4.82
N GLU A 27 -7.17 -16.33 -5.13
CA GLU A 27 -8.13 -17.44 -5.15
C GLU A 27 -8.88 -17.60 -3.81
N ASN A 28 -8.23 -17.29 -2.69
CA ASN A 28 -8.83 -17.38 -1.35
C ASN A 28 -9.93 -16.33 -1.12
N LEU A 29 -10.01 -15.28 -1.94
CA LEU A 29 -11.10 -14.29 -1.89
C LEU A 29 -12.38 -14.76 -2.60
N HIS A 30 -12.33 -15.86 -3.35
CA HIS A 30 -13.40 -16.23 -4.30
C HIS A 30 -14.18 -17.48 -3.88
N LEU A 31 -14.10 -17.87 -2.62
CA LEU A 31 -14.86 -19.01 -2.08
C LEU A 31 -16.38 -18.78 -2.15
N ASP A 32 -17.14 -19.82 -2.48
CA ASP A 32 -18.62 -19.78 -2.47
C ASP A 32 -19.24 -20.03 -1.08
N THR A 33 -18.65 -19.40 -0.07
CA THR A 33 -19.10 -19.43 1.33
C THR A 33 -19.32 -18.02 1.83
N PRO A 34 -19.95 -17.80 3.00
CA PRO A 34 -19.84 -16.53 3.68
C PRO A 34 -18.39 -16.27 4.08
N LEU A 35 -17.98 -15.00 4.02
CA LEU A 35 -16.59 -14.60 4.19
C LEU A 35 -16.48 -13.38 5.11
N ILE A 36 -15.50 -13.40 6.00
CA ILE A 36 -15.02 -12.22 6.72
C ILE A 36 -13.59 -11.97 6.28
N TYR A 37 -13.37 -10.91 5.51
CA TYR A 37 -12.04 -10.41 5.24
C TYR A 37 -11.53 -9.66 6.45
N VAL A 38 -10.29 -9.95 6.83
CA VAL A 38 -9.60 -9.27 7.92
C VAL A 38 -8.29 -8.75 7.37
N ALA A 39 -7.99 -7.46 7.58
CA ALA A 39 -6.78 -6.86 7.08
C ALA A 39 -6.16 -5.89 8.07
N ASN A 40 -4.86 -5.65 7.94
CA ASN A 40 -4.21 -4.48 8.56
C ASN A 40 -4.72 -3.19 7.89
N HIS A 41 -4.59 -2.05 8.59
CA HIS A 41 -5.23 -0.79 8.15
C HIS A 41 -4.28 0.40 8.01
N PRO A 42 -3.28 0.38 7.12
CA PRO A 42 -2.29 1.45 7.05
C PRO A 42 -2.74 2.69 6.26
N ASN A 43 -3.78 2.60 5.42
CA ASN A 43 -4.11 3.65 4.45
C ASN A 43 -5.61 4.01 4.42
N THR A 44 -6.24 3.99 5.60
CA THR A 44 -7.62 4.46 5.85
C THR A 44 -8.58 4.05 4.73
N PHE A 45 -9.05 4.98 3.89
CA PHE A 45 -10.09 4.69 2.90
C PHE A 45 -9.56 3.98 1.64
N MET A 46 -8.24 3.96 1.40
CA MET A 46 -7.66 3.20 0.27
C MET A 46 -7.76 1.69 0.51
N ASP A 47 -7.55 1.23 1.74
CA ASP A 47 -7.57 -0.18 2.10
C ASP A 47 -8.89 -0.89 1.76
N PRO A 48 -10.08 -0.40 2.19
CA PRO A 48 -11.35 -1.03 1.87
C PRO A 48 -11.65 -1.02 0.37
N LEU A 49 -11.31 0.06 -0.33
CA LEU A 49 -11.49 0.16 -1.78
C LEU A 49 -10.61 -0.85 -2.52
N LEU A 50 -9.36 -0.99 -2.10
CA LEU A 50 -8.42 -1.94 -2.67
C LEU A 50 -8.94 -3.36 -2.51
N ILE A 51 -9.31 -3.78 -1.29
CA ILE A 51 -9.80 -5.14 -1.03
C ILE A 51 -11.12 -5.41 -1.76
N ALA A 52 -12.08 -4.48 -1.73
CA ALA A 52 -13.35 -4.65 -2.43
C ALA A 52 -13.19 -4.71 -3.96
N SER A 53 -12.16 -4.05 -4.52
CA SER A 53 -11.88 -4.15 -5.95
C SER A 53 -11.47 -5.57 -6.36
N LEU A 54 -10.82 -6.33 -5.46
CA LEU A 54 -10.29 -7.69 -5.67
C LEU A 54 -11.33 -8.81 -5.46
N SER A 55 -12.30 -8.60 -4.57
CA SER A 55 -13.34 -9.59 -4.20
C SER A 55 -14.42 -9.76 -5.25
N ASN A 56 -14.77 -10.97 -5.69
CA ASN A 56 -15.85 -11.14 -6.67
C ASN A 56 -17.26 -10.86 -6.09
N LYS A 57 -17.40 -10.89 -4.77
CA LYS A 57 -18.65 -10.62 -4.03
C LYS A 57 -18.75 -9.17 -3.58
N ARG A 58 -19.97 -8.73 -3.30
CA ARG A 58 -20.24 -7.44 -2.64
C ARG A 58 -19.68 -7.48 -1.22
N VAL A 59 -18.85 -6.49 -0.87
CA VAL A 59 -18.17 -6.41 0.42
C VAL A 59 -18.82 -5.34 1.26
N TYR A 60 -19.29 -5.71 2.44
CA TYR A 60 -19.82 -4.78 3.43
C TYR A 60 -18.74 -4.42 4.44
N PHE A 61 -18.58 -3.13 4.72
CA PHE A 61 -17.50 -2.63 5.57
C PHE A 61 -18.01 -2.36 6.97
N LEU A 62 -17.30 -2.85 7.98
CA LEU A 62 -17.56 -2.45 9.35
C LEU A 62 -16.81 -1.15 9.62
N ALA A 63 -17.55 -0.09 9.94
CA ALA A 63 -17.00 1.25 10.16
C ALA A 63 -17.44 1.80 11.52
N ASN A 64 -16.66 2.75 12.06
CA ASN A 64 -16.98 3.38 13.33
C ASN A 64 -18.41 3.96 13.31
N GLY A 65 -19.25 3.62 14.28
CA GLY A 65 -20.61 4.14 14.39
C GLY A 65 -20.67 5.66 14.56
N SER A 66 -19.63 6.30 15.08
CA SER A 66 -19.58 7.75 15.31
C SER A 66 -19.62 8.59 14.03
N ILE A 67 -19.21 8.03 12.88
CA ILE A 67 -19.28 8.76 11.61
C ILE A 67 -20.69 8.75 11.00
N PHE A 68 -21.59 7.89 11.49
CA PHE A 68 -22.96 7.76 10.99
C PHE A 68 -23.90 8.77 11.65
N ASN A 69 -24.26 9.82 10.92
CA ASN A 69 -25.26 10.80 11.30
C ASN A 69 -26.43 10.82 10.29
N ARG A 70 -27.45 11.66 10.54
CA ARG A 70 -28.64 11.76 9.68
C ARG A 70 -28.34 12.09 8.21
N PHE A 71 -27.21 12.76 7.94
CA PHE A 71 -26.81 13.17 6.60
C PHE A 71 -25.89 12.14 5.93
N THR A 72 -25.01 11.47 6.68
CA THR A 72 -24.05 10.51 6.13
C THR A 72 -24.61 9.09 5.99
N ARG A 73 -25.66 8.74 6.74
CA ARG A 73 -26.24 7.37 6.76
C ARG A 73 -26.67 6.86 5.39
N SER A 74 -27.29 7.70 4.56
CA SER A 74 -27.73 7.31 3.21
C SER A 74 -26.54 7.04 2.28
N ILE A 75 -25.50 7.87 2.38
CA ILE A 75 -24.26 7.73 1.61
C ILE A 75 -23.52 6.45 2.05
N PHE A 76 -23.35 6.22 3.35
CA PHE A 76 -22.68 5.03 3.86
C PHE A 76 -23.43 3.73 3.56
N ARG A 77 -24.76 3.77 3.51
CA ARG A 77 -25.56 2.64 3.02
C ARG A 77 -25.29 2.34 1.54
N LEU A 78 -25.11 3.38 0.71
CA LEU A 78 -24.73 3.21 -0.69
C LEU A 78 -23.36 2.53 -0.83
N PHE A 79 -22.42 2.84 0.07
CA PHE A 79 -21.11 2.20 0.16
C PHE A 79 -21.07 0.90 0.97
N GLN A 80 -22.23 0.32 1.31
CA GLN A 80 -22.34 -0.96 2.03
C GLN A 80 -21.64 -0.95 3.41
N MET A 81 -21.65 0.18 4.11
CA MET A 81 -21.02 0.29 5.42
C MET A 81 -22.04 -0.01 6.54
N LEU A 82 -21.64 -0.84 7.50
CA LEU A 82 -22.37 -1.15 8.73
C LEU A 82 -21.67 -0.48 9.93
N PRO A 83 -22.43 0.18 10.83
CA PRO A 83 -21.84 0.82 12.00
C PRO A 83 -21.44 -0.21 13.06
N ILE A 84 -20.27 0.00 13.69
CA ILE A 84 -19.83 -0.70 14.90
C ILE A 84 -19.38 0.34 15.93
N TYR A 85 -19.80 0.15 17.19
CA TYR A 85 -19.52 1.09 18.27
C TYR A 85 -18.41 0.53 19.16
N ARG A 86 -17.22 1.14 19.12
CA ARG A 86 -16.08 0.74 19.97
C ARG A 86 -16.30 1.28 21.39
N LYS A 87 -15.73 0.63 22.40
CA LYS A 87 -15.82 1.05 23.81
C LYS A 87 -15.46 2.53 24.03
N VAL A 88 -14.53 3.07 23.24
CA VAL A 88 -14.07 4.46 23.29
C VAL A 88 -15.01 5.47 22.62
N ASP A 89 -15.92 5.00 21.77
CA ASP A 89 -16.87 5.88 21.08
C ASP A 89 -18.02 6.23 22.03
N LYS A 90 -18.30 7.53 22.23
CA LYS A 90 -19.48 8.01 22.96
C LYS A 90 -20.60 8.26 21.94
N PRO A 91 -21.52 7.32 21.69
CA PRO A 91 -22.62 7.57 20.79
C PRO A 91 -23.55 8.63 21.37
N ASP A 92 -23.95 9.60 20.56
CA ASP A 92 -25.01 10.56 20.87
C ASP A 92 -26.37 9.87 20.59
N ASN A 93 -26.66 8.81 21.35
CA ASN A 93 -27.83 7.94 21.15
C ASN A 93 -28.44 7.56 22.51
N PRO A 94 -29.78 7.55 22.66
CA PRO A 94 -30.46 7.12 23.89
C PRO A 94 -30.24 5.64 24.25
N LEU A 95 -29.82 4.79 23.31
CA LEU A 95 -29.54 3.38 23.56
C LEU A 95 -28.14 3.15 24.15
N SER A 96 -28.01 2.13 25.00
CA SER A 96 -26.70 1.75 25.52
C SER A 96 -25.79 1.22 24.41
N GLN A 97 -24.47 1.39 24.57
CA GLN A 97 -23.48 0.91 23.60
C GLN A 97 -23.56 -0.62 23.39
N ALA A 98 -23.94 -1.37 24.43
CA ALA A 98 -24.13 -2.82 24.36
C ALA A 98 -25.31 -3.19 23.45
N GLU A 99 -26.45 -2.50 23.57
CA GLU A 99 -27.61 -2.70 22.72
C GLU A 99 -27.32 -2.36 21.26
N LEU A 100 -26.64 -1.24 21.02
CA LEU A 100 -26.24 -0.84 19.67
C LEU A 100 -25.32 -1.88 19.00
N ASN A 101 -24.36 -2.42 19.74
CA ASN A 101 -23.49 -3.49 19.22
C ASN A 101 -24.25 -4.78 18.98
N LYS A 102 -25.20 -5.16 19.85
CA LYS A 102 -26.06 -6.34 19.64
C LYS A 102 -26.85 -6.21 18.34
N MET A 103 -27.43 -5.04 18.07
CA MET A 103 -28.14 -4.76 16.81
C MET A 103 -27.21 -4.82 15.58
N SER A 104 -25.99 -4.28 15.69
CA SER A 104 -25.00 -4.34 14.61
C SER A 104 -24.54 -5.77 14.34
N PHE A 105 -24.34 -6.57 15.38
CA PHE A 105 -23.94 -7.98 15.25
C PHE A 105 -25.05 -8.81 14.60
N ALA A 106 -26.31 -8.64 15.01
CA ALA A 106 -27.44 -9.31 14.37
C ALA A 106 -27.51 -9.03 12.85
N LYS A 107 -27.25 -7.78 12.43
CA LYS A 107 -27.16 -7.44 11.00
C LYS A 107 -25.99 -8.11 10.28
N CYS A 108 -24.86 -8.28 10.97
CA CYS A 108 -23.73 -9.03 10.44
C CYS A 108 -24.10 -10.50 10.24
N TYR A 109 -24.79 -11.10 11.22
CA TYR A 109 -25.22 -12.50 11.16
C TYR A 109 -26.18 -12.73 10.00
N GLU A 110 -27.20 -11.88 9.87
CA GLU A 110 -28.17 -11.96 8.75
C GLU A 110 -27.47 -11.84 7.39
N HIS A 111 -26.49 -10.95 7.27
CA HIS A 111 -25.71 -10.78 6.03
C HIS A 111 -24.84 -12.00 5.72
N LEU A 112 -24.17 -12.57 6.72
CA LEU A 112 -23.36 -13.78 6.57
C LEU A 112 -24.24 -15.01 6.25
N ALA A 113 -25.41 -15.15 6.88
CA ALA A 113 -26.36 -16.21 6.57
C ALA A 113 -26.81 -16.19 5.09
N LYS A 114 -26.83 -15.02 4.47
CA LYS A 114 -27.11 -14.83 3.03
C LYS A 114 -25.87 -15.02 2.13
N LYS A 115 -24.85 -15.76 2.60
CA LYS A 115 -23.53 -15.93 1.94
C LYS A 115 -22.82 -14.60 1.65
N GLY A 116 -23.08 -13.57 2.45
CA GLY A 116 -22.49 -12.25 2.31
C GLY A 116 -21.00 -12.23 2.68
N THR A 117 -20.36 -11.11 2.33
CA THR A 117 -18.96 -10.85 2.67
C THR A 117 -18.84 -9.58 3.52
N LEU A 118 -18.11 -9.67 4.62
CA LEU A 118 -17.74 -8.55 5.48
C LEU A 118 -16.25 -8.22 5.33
N LEU A 119 -15.87 -6.96 5.50
CA LEU A 119 -14.49 -6.53 5.69
C LEU A 119 -14.34 -5.83 7.04
N VAL A 120 -13.36 -6.28 7.81
CA VAL A 120 -13.05 -5.79 9.15
C VAL A 120 -11.56 -5.46 9.24
N PHE A 121 -11.27 -4.30 9.82
CA PHE A 121 -9.93 -3.89 10.22
C PHE A 121 -9.84 -4.01 11.74
N PRO A 122 -9.32 -5.13 12.28
CA PRO A 122 -9.52 -5.46 13.69
C PRO A 122 -8.65 -4.61 14.62
N GLU A 123 -7.65 -3.88 14.10
CA GLU A 123 -6.88 -2.84 14.81
C GLU A 123 -7.77 -1.66 15.24
N GLY A 124 -8.87 -1.40 14.52
CA GLY A 124 -9.82 -0.33 14.82
C GLY A 124 -9.26 1.11 14.66
N THR A 125 -8.03 1.26 14.18
CA THR A 125 -7.35 2.53 13.87
C THR A 125 -6.60 2.40 12.55
N SER A 126 -6.25 3.52 11.93
CA SER A 126 -5.44 3.54 10.71
C SER A 126 -4.18 4.35 10.91
N VAL A 127 -3.01 3.72 10.79
CA VAL A 127 -1.71 4.40 10.87
C VAL A 127 -0.73 3.79 9.87
N ILE A 128 -0.01 4.68 9.17
CA ILE A 128 1.01 4.31 8.20
C ILE A 128 2.28 3.88 8.93
N GLU A 129 2.40 2.59 9.21
CA GLU A 129 3.57 1.96 9.82
C GLU A 129 3.71 0.48 9.40
N ARG A 130 4.93 -0.06 9.43
CA ARG A 130 5.18 -1.50 9.26
C ARG A 130 5.04 -2.22 10.60
N ARG A 131 3.85 -2.16 11.19
CA ARG A 131 3.51 -2.84 12.46
C ARG A 131 2.12 -3.44 12.38
N LEU A 132 1.90 -4.50 13.16
CA LEU A 132 0.58 -4.97 13.52
C LEU A 132 0.26 -4.45 14.91
N ARG A 133 -0.81 -3.68 15.05
CA ARG A 133 -1.29 -3.28 16.38
C ARG A 133 -2.14 -4.38 16.98
N GLU A 134 -2.26 -4.33 18.30
CA GLU A 134 -3.16 -5.20 19.05
C GLU A 134 -4.56 -5.17 18.44
N ILE A 135 -5.01 -6.34 17.98
CA ILE A 135 -6.30 -6.49 17.31
C ILE A 135 -7.42 -6.72 18.33
N LYS A 136 -8.62 -6.26 18.02
CA LYS A 136 -9.78 -6.40 18.90
C LYS A 136 -10.57 -7.66 18.61
N THR A 137 -11.20 -8.23 19.64
CA THR A 137 -11.98 -9.48 19.58
C THR A 137 -13.27 -9.42 18.76
N GLY A 138 -13.66 -8.23 18.28
CA GLY A 138 -14.94 -8.02 17.58
C GLY A 138 -15.14 -8.94 16.38
N THR A 139 -14.09 -9.19 15.59
CA THR A 139 -14.14 -10.10 14.45
C THR A 139 -14.47 -11.52 14.87
N ALA A 140 -13.75 -12.06 15.85
CA ALA A 140 -13.97 -13.42 16.36
C ALA A 140 -15.38 -13.58 16.96
N ARG A 141 -15.85 -12.56 17.70
CA ARG A 141 -17.22 -12.55 18.26
C ARG A 141 -18.29 -12.56 17.17
N ILE A 142 -18.11 -11.78 16.11
CA ILE A 142 -19.05 -11.77 14.97
C ILE A 142 -19.06 -13.12 14.27
N ALA A 143 -17.87 -13.69 14.03
CA ALA A 143 -17.72 -14.94 13.32
C ALA A 143 -18.34 -16.13 14.07
N LEU A 144 -17.94 -16.30 15.33
CA LEU A 144 -18.44 -17.39 16.18
C LEU A 144 -19.93 -17.21 16.51
N GLY A 145 -20.38 -15.98 16.74
CA GLY A 145 -21.80 -15.71 16.99
C GLY A 145 -22.68 -16.04 15.80
N ALA A 146 -22.25 -15.70 14.57
CA ALA A 146 -22.98 -16.07 13.35
C ALA A 146 -23.06 -17.59 13.16
N GLU A 147 -21.95 -18.31 13.36
CA GLU A 147 -21.98 -19.77 13.26
C GLU A 147 -22.85 -20.39 14.36
N PHE A 148 -22.74 -19.92 15.60
CA PHE A 148 -23.51 -20.43 16.73
C PHE A 148 -25.03 -20.30 16.54
N GLU A 149 -25.52 -19.15 16.07
CA GLU A 149 -26.96 -18.97 15.78
C GLU A 149 -27.49 -19.91 14.69
N HIS A 150 -26.58 -20.46 13.89
CA HIS A 150 -26.87 -21.37 12.78
C HIS A 150 -26.29 -22.78 13.00
N ASN A 151 -26.05 -23.18 14.25
CA ASN A 151 -25.54 -24.51 14.62
C ASN A 151 -24.26 -24.92 13.86
N PHE A 152 -23.36 -23.96 13.62
CA PHE A 152 -22.09 -24.12 12.90
C PHE A 152 -22.21 -24.67 11.46
N SER A 153 -23.36 -24.41 10.81
CA SER A 153 -23.65 -24.89 9.46
C SER A 153 -23.40 -23.86 8.34
N LEU A 154 -23.01 -22.63 8.65
CA LEU A 154 -22.82 -21.58 7.64
C LEU A 154 -21.59 -21.81 6.76
N ASN A 155 -20.62 -22.58 7.26
CA ASN A 155 -19.31 -22.78 6.64
C ASN A 155 -18.57 -21.45 6.42
N LEU A 156 -18.63 -20.59 7.43
CA LEU A 156 -17.99 -19.27 7.46
C LEU A 156 -16.49 -19.41 7.49
N HIS A 157 -15.83 -18.61 6.64
CA HIS A 157 -14.39 -18.51 6.60
C HIS A 157 -13.92 -17.08 6.87
N ILE A 158 -12.89 -16.95 7.69
CA ILE A 158 -12.15 -15.71 7.88
C ILE A 158 -10.94 -15.74 6.94
N VAL A 159 -10.81 -14.74 6.07
CA VAL A 159 -9.67 -14.64 5.14
C VAL A 159 -8.77 -13.48 5.57
N PRO A 160 -7.57 -13.77 6.09
CA PRO A 160 -6.59 -12.73 6.45
C PRO A 160 -5.94 -12.15 5.18
N ILE A 161 -5.74 -10.83 5.15
CA ILE A 161 -5.20 -10.08 4.02
C ILE A 161 -4.15 -9.09 4.52
N GLY A 162 -2.91 -9.25 4.07
CA GLY A 162 -1.83 -8.30 4.33
C GLY A 162 -1.70 -7.25 3.24
N LEU A 163 -1.86 -5.98 3.62
CA LEU A 163 -1.62 -4.81 2.77
C LEU A 163 -0.23 -4.25 3.04
N ASN A 164 0.67 -4.40 2.07
CA ASN A 164 2.07 -3.98 2.16
C ASN A 164 2.32 -2.83 1.18
N TYR A 165 2.24 -1.61 1.68
CA TYR A 165 2.55 -0.40 0.91
C TYR A 165 4.04 -0.08 0.97
N ASP A 166 4.61 0.38 -0.15
CA ASP A 166 5.94 0.96 -0.18
C ASP A 166 5.92 2.37 0.45
N ASP A 167 5.20 3.29 -0.20
CA ASP A 167 4.86 4.63 0.28
C ASP A 167 3.33 4.82 0.26
N ALA A 168 2.62 4.60 1.36
CA ALA A 168 1.15 4.61 1.38
C ALA A 168 0.53 5.97 1.02
N ASP A 169 1.24 7.07 1.26
CA ASP A 169 0.74 8.43 1.11
C ASP A 169 1.07 9.07 -0.25
N LYS A 170 1.75 8.35 -1.16
CA LYS A 170 2.22 8.88 -2.45
C LYS A 170 1.45 8.30 -3.64
N PHE A 171 1.09 9.20 -4.56
CA PHE A 171 0.64 8.80 -5.90
C PHE A 171 1.77 8.07 -6.64
N ARG A 172 1.40 7.06 -7.43
CA ARG A 172 2.32 6.19 -8.20
C ARG A 172 3.30 5.41 -7.32
N SER A 173 2.90 5.16 -6.07
CA SER A 173 3.52 4.18 -5.18
C SER A 173 3.15 2.75 -5.58
N GLU A 174 3.68 1.78 -4.86
CA GLU A 174 3.46 0.36 -5.06
C GLU A 174 2.78 -0.27 -3.85
N VAL A 175 1.96 -1.27 -4.10
CA VAL A 175 1.30 -2.05 -3.06
C VAL A 175 1.33 -3.52 -3.42
N PHE A 176 1.68 -4.34 -2.44
CA PHE A 176 1.60 -5.80 -2.50
C PHE A 176 0.52 -6.29 -1.55
N VAL A 177 -0.46 -7.00 -2.10
CA VAL A 177 -1.55 -7.61 -1.34
C VAL A 177 -1.28 -9.10 -1.23
N LYS A 178 -1.08 -9.59 -0.02
CA LYS A 178 -0.91 -11.02 0.25
C LYS A 178 -2.13 -11.56 0.95
N VAL A 179 -2.86 -12.46 0.30
CA VAL A 179 -4.07 -13.08 0.85
C VAL A 179 -3.67 -14.43 1.46
N GLY A 180 -3.94 -14.60 2.74
CA GLY A 180 -3.60 -15.81 3.47
C GLY A 180 -4.62 -16.92 3.30
N LYS A 181 -4.33 -18.06 3.96
CA LYS A 181 -5.23 -19.21 3.97
C LYS A 181 -6.50 -18.87 4.77
N PRO A 182 -7.70 -19.23 4.24
CA PRO A 182 -8.94 -19.09 4.98
C PRO A 182 -8.94 -19.90 6.27
N ILE A 183 -9.35 -19.29 7.37
CA ILE A 183 -9.59 -19.93 8.68
C ILE A 183 -11.06 -20.31 8.74
N ARG A 184 -11.37 -21.61 8.86
CA ARG A 184 -12.73 -22.10 8.96
C ARG A 184 -13.23 -21.94 10.39
N VAL A 185 -14.34 -21.22 10.57
CA VAL A 185 -14.85 -20.86 11.91
C VAL A 185 -15.46 -22.07 12.62
N ALA A 186 -16.03 -23.00 11.87
CA ALA A 186 -16.59 -24.25 12.41
C ALA A 186 -15.57 -25.12 13.16
N ASP A 187 -14.27 -24.98 12.87
CA ASP A 187 -13.22 -25.73 13.57
C ASP A 187 -13.04 -25.28 15.05
N TYR A 188 -13.71 -24.19 15.44
CA TYR A 188 -13.75 -23.64 16.80
C TYR A 188 -15.07 -23.94 17.53
N GLN A 189 -15.92 -24.81 16.97
CA GLN A 189 -17.19 -25.19 17.59
C GLN A 189 -17.01 -25.86 18.95
N GLU A 190 -16.00 -26.72 19.08
CA GLU A 190 -15.74 -27.46 20.31
C GLU A 190 -15.31 -26.50 21.42
N GLY A 191 -16.06 -26.49 22.52
CA GLY A 191 -15.81 -25.60 23.67
C GLY A 191 -16.28 -24.15 23.48
N TYR A 192 -16.89 -23.79 22.35
CA TYR A 192 -17.50 -22.46 22.21
C TYR A 192 -18.72 -22.33 23.10
N ASN A 193 -18.68 -21.34 24.00
CA ASN A 193 -19.81 -20.92 24.81
C ASN A 193 -19.93 -19.39 24.70
N PRO A 194 -21.10 -18.83 24.34
CA PRO A 194 -21.32 -17.38 24.31
C PRO A 194 -20.97 -16.62 25.61
N GLU A 195 -20.97 -17.31 26.75
CA GLU A 195 -20.63 -16.75 28.06
C GLU A 195 -19.12 -16.84 28.40
N ASN A 196 -18.35 -17.65 27.66
CA ASN A 196 -16.92 -17.84 27.89
C ASN A 196 -16.09 -17.28 26.71
N PHE A 197 -15.15 -16.38 27.02
CA PHE A 197 -14.31 -15.72 26.03
C PHE A 197 -13.08 -16.52 25.57
N ALA A 198 -12.77 -17.67 26.16
CA ALA A 198 -11.55 -18.42 25.84
C ALA A 198 -11.42 -18.79 24.34
N VAL A 199 -12.51 -19.27 23.71
CA VAL A 199 -12.50 -19.59 22.27
C VAL A 199 -12.44 -18.34 21.40
N VAL A 200 -13.07 -17.24 21.85
CA VAL A 200 -13.00 -15.94 21.19
C VAL A 200 -11.55 -15.42 21.18
N GLU A 201 -10.85 -15.54 22.32
CA GLU A 201 -9.45 -15.13 22.46
C GLU A 201 -8.54 -16.00 21.60
N LYS A 202 -8.73 -17.32 21.61
CA LYS A 202 -8.01 -18.25 20.74
C LYS A 202 -8.15 -17.89 19.26
N LEU A 203 -9.39 -17.75 18.78
CA LEU A 203 -9.64 -17.35 17.38
C LEU A 203 -9.06 -15.95 17.08
N THR A 204 -9.12 -15.02 18.04
CA THR A 204 -8.49 -13.70 17.88
C THR A 204 -6.97 -13.84 17.68
N HIS A 205 -6.31 -14.65 18.51
CA HIS A 205 -4.88 -14.91 18.39
C HIS A 205 -4.49 -15.59 17.07
N ASP A 206 -5.29 -16.55 16.60
CA ASP A 206 -5.04 -17.23 15.33
C ASP A 206 -5.20 -16.26 14.14
N ILE A 207 -6.15 -15.33 14.20
CA ILE A 207 -6.29 -14.24 13.22
C ILE A 207 -5.07 -13.32 13.25
N GLU A 208 -4.62 -12.93 14.43
CA GLU A 208 -3.44 -12.06 14.60
C GLU A 208 -2.18 -12.71 14.03
N THR A 209 -1.96 -13.99 14.38
CA THR A 209 -0.85 -14.79 13.87
C THR A 209 -0.90 -14.86 12.34
N ALA A 210 -2.06 -15.20 11.77
CA ALA A 210 -2.21 -15.27 10.33
C ALA A 210 -2.00 -13.92 9.63
N LEU A 211 -2.45 -12.81 10.20
CA LEU A 211 -2.15 -11.47 9.67
C LEU A 211 -0.66 -11.15 9.73
N SER A 212 0.01 -11.48 10.84
CA SER A 212 1.43 -11.15 11.05
C SER A 212 2.36 -11.79 10.01
N GLU A 213 1.99 -12.96 9.48
CA GLU A 213 2.71 -13.65 8.41
C GLU A 213 2.60 -12.92 7.06
N LEU A 214 1.50 -12.20 6.84
CA LEU A 214 1.16 -11.56 5.56
C LEU A 214 1.65 -10.12 5.44
N ILE A 215 2.18 -9.54 6.52
CA ILE A 215 2.67 -8.15 6.54
C ILE A 215 4.13 -8.03 6.97
N ILE A 216 4.78 -6.96 6.53
CA ILE A 216 6.10 -6.57 7.00
C ILE A 216 5.96 -5.91 8.38
N ILE A 217 6.60 -6.50 9.40
CA ILE A 217 6.56 -6.02 10.79
C ILE A 217 7.98 -5.68 11.24
N THR A 218 8.16 -4.46 11.70
CA THR A 218 9.35 -3.95 12.38
C THR A 218 8.99 -3.55 13.81
N GLU A 219 9.95 -3.55 14.72
CA GLU A 219 9.68 -3.33 16.15
C GLU A 219 9.42 -1.86 16.46
N ASN A 220 10.25 -0.98 15.90
CA ASN A 220 10.17 0.45 16.13
C ASN A 220 10.55 1.24 14.86
N GLN A 221 10.45 2.57 14.93
CA GLN A 221 10.73 3.44 13.79
C GLN A 221 12.21 3.44 13.38
N GLU A 222 13.12 3.29 14.34
CA GLU A 222 14.58 3.24 14.09
C GLU A 222 14.96 1.98 13.31
N GLN A 223 14.46 0.82 13.75
CA GLN A 223 14.63 -0.45 13.04
C GLN A 223 13.99 -0.39 11.65
N ASP A 224 12.79 0.19 11.49
CA ASP A 224 12.18 0.35 10.15
C ASP A 224 13.06 1.20 9.22
N GLN A 225 13.59 2.31 9.72
CA GLN A 225 14.47 3.17 8.93
C GLN A 225 15.75 2.43 8.52
N PHE A 226 16.34 1.64 9.42
CA PHE A 226 17.50 0.82 9.11
C PHE A 226 17.19 -0.25 8.06
N ILE A 227 16.07 -0.96 8.19
CA ILE A 227 15.62 -1.95 7.20
C ILE A 227 15.43 -1.28 5.83
N ARG A 228 14.79 -0.11 5.76
CA ARG A 228 14.64 0.66 4.50
C ARG A 228 15.97 1.08 3.90
N ASN A 229 16.97 1.39 4.73
CA ASN A 229 18.32 1.69 4.27
C ASN A 229 18.98 0.44 3.65
N ILE A 230 18.83 -0.75 4.26
CA ILE A 230 19.28 -2.02 3.67
C ILE A 230 18.54 -2.30 2.36
N GLU A 231 17.23 -2.08 2.31
CA GLU A 231 16.44 -2.26 1.10
C GLU A 231 16.93 -1.36 -0.05
N THR A 232 17.32 -0.14 0.27
CA THR A 232 17.82 0.84 -0.71
C THR A 232 19.17 0.43 -1.28
N LEU A 233 20.09 -0.01 -0.41
CA LEU A 233 21.48 -0.29 -0.76
C LEU A 233 21.70 -1.72 -1.24
N TYR A 234 21.18 -2.71 -0.51
CA TYR A 234 21.62 -4.09 -0.58
C TYR A 234 20.61 -5.05 -1.22
N LYS A 235 19.31 -4.70 -1.27
CA LYS A 235 18.27 -5.56 -1.87
C LYS A 235 18.61 -6.04 -3.28
N ASN A 236 19.15 -5.16 -4.13
CA ASN A 236 19.51 -5.54 -5.50
C ASN A 236 20.68 -6.52 -5.57
N GLU A 237 21.56 -6.53 -4.57
CA GLU A 237 22.64 -7.52 -4.45
C GLU A 237 22.04 -8.88 -4.10
N LEU A 238 21.18 -8.93 -3.09
CA LEU A 238 20.48 -10.16 -2.67
C LEU A 238 19.70 -10.79 -3.83
N PHE A 239 18.96 -9.98 -4.60
CA PHE A 239 18.23 -10.50 -5.78
C PHE A 239 19.14 -11.12 -6.85
N ARG A 240 20.36 -10.60 -7.00
CA ARG A 240 21.34 -11.14 -7.96
C ARG A 240 21.99 -12.40 -7.43
N GLU A 241 22.44 -12.37 -6.18
CA GLU A 241 23.11 -13.48 -5.51
C GLU A 241 22.20 -14.72 -5.42
N PHE A 242 20.92 -14.53 -5.10
CA PHE A 242 19.94 -15.62 -4.99
C PHE A 242 19.12 -15.86 -6.27
N HIS A 243 19.48 -15.23 -7.40
CA HIS A 243 18.79 -15.40 -8.69
C HIS A 243 17.26 -15.19 -8.65
N LEU A 244 16.80 -14.21 -7.86
CA LEU A 244 15.38 -13.99 -7.60
C LEU A 244 14.69 -13.19 -8.71
N LYS A 245 13.41 -13.50 -8.94
CA LYS A 245 12.56 -12.75 -9.88
C LYS A 245 12.19 -11.40 -9.29
N ARG A 246 12.20 -10.34 -10.09
CA ARG A 246 11.82 -8.96 -9.68
C ARG A 246 10.30 -8.76 -9.53
N ASN A 247 9.64 -9.62 -8.78
CA ASN A 247 8.23 -9.53 -8.41
C ASN A 247 8.05 -9.14 -6.93
N LYS A 248 6.83 -8.76 -6.54
CA LYS A 248 6.54 -8.34 -5.16
C LYS A 248 6.54 -9.49 -4.15
N SER A 249 6.28 -10.71 -4.60
CA SER A 249 6.30 -11.90 -3.75
C SER A 249 7.72 -12.19 -3.22
N GLU A 250 8.71 -12.27 -4.12
CA GLU A 250 10.12 -12.46 -3.79
C GLU A 250 10.68 -11.27 -3.01
N GLU A 251 10.25 -10.04 -3.35
CA GLU A 251 10.61 -8.84 -2.60
C GLU A 251 10.11 -8.90 -1.15
N PHE A 252 8.86 -9.29 -0.94
CA PHE A 252 8.29 -9.48 0.39
C PHE A 252 9.05 -10.55 1.18
N ALA A 253 9.34 -11.69 0.56
CA ALA A 253 10.08 -12.78 1.20
C ALA A 253 11.48 -12.31 1.64
N ILE A 254 12.20 -11.60 0.77
CA ILE A 254 13.52 -11.06 1.10
C ILE A 254 13.45 -10.02 2.21
N ILE A 255 12.45 -9.14 2.23
CA ILE A 255 12.32 -8.17 3.32
C ILE A 255 12.07 -8.87 4.66
N LYS A 256 11.23 -9.93 4.69
CA LYS A 256 11.05 -10.77 5.89
C LYS A 256 12.37 -11.39 6.35
N GLU A 257 13.20 -11.88 5.43
CA GLU A 257 14.52 -12.43 5.74
C GLU A 257 15.50 -11.37 6.25
N ILE A 258 15.52 -10.17 5.65
CA ILE A 258 16.32 -9.04 6.14
C ILE A 258 15.92 -8.70 7.58
N ILE A 259 14.62 -8.64 7.89
CA ILE A 259 14.14 -8.36 9.26
C ILE A 259 14.65 -9.42 10.24
N ARG A 260 14.54 -10.71 9.90
CA ARG A 260 15.04 -11.79 10.75
C ARG A 260 16.55 -11.72 10.93
N GLY A 261 17.30 -11.40 9.87
CA GLY A 261 18.75 -11.20 9.92
C GLY A 261 19.17 -10.00 10.77
N VAL A 262 18.42 -8.89 10.72
CA VAL A 262 18.66 -7.73 11.59
C VAL A 262 18.39 -8.05 13.05
N LYS A 263 17.29 -8.73 13.37
CA LYS A 263 17.02 -9.19 14.75
C LYS A 263 18.12 -10.11 15.28
N PHE A 264 18.60 -11.04 14.45
CA PHE A 264 19.73 -11.88 14.78
C PHE A 264 20.99 -11.05 15.08
N LEU A 265 21.32 -10.08 14.22
CA LEU A 265 22.48 -9.21 14.38
C LEU A 265 22.41 -8.39 15.67
N GLU A 266 21.25 -7.78 15.93
CA GLU A 266 20.97 -6.98 17.13
C GLU A 266 21.13 -7.81 18.41
N SER A 267 20.63 -9.06 18.42
CA SER A 267 20.76 -9.97 19.56
C SER A 267 22.19 -10.49 19.78
N LYS A 268 22.98 -10.63 18.70
CA LYS A 268 24.31 -11.25 18.74
C LYS A 268 25.41 -10.24 19.06
N ASP A 269 25.37 -9.06 18.41
CA ASP A 269 26.38 -8.01 18.54
C ASP A 269 25.73 -6.63 18.32
N ASN A 270 25.14 -6.11 19.40
CA ASN A 270 24.44 -4.82 19.37
C ASN A 270 25.37 -3.64 19.05
N ASP A 271 26.65 -3.72 19.45
CA ASP A 271 27.64 -2.68 19.15
C ASP A 271 27.96 -2.64 17.66
N TYR A 272 28.11 -3.80 17.03
CA TYR A 272 28.30 -3.90 15.59
C TYR A 272 27.06 -3.45 14.82
N PHE A 273 25.86 -3.85 15.26
CA PHE A 273 24.59 -3.37 14.71
C PHE A 273 24.52 -1.84 14.73
N THR A 274 24.79 -1.21 15.89
CA THR A 274 24.73 0.24 16.06
C THR A 274 25.74 0.96 15.17
N ARG A 275 26.99 0.45 15.09
CA ARG A 275 28.02 1.03 14.18
C ARG A 275 27.60 0.96 12.72
N LEU A 276 27.09 -0.19 12.27
CA LEU A 276 26.64 -0.38 10.88
C LEU A 276 25.46 0.55 10.56
N ARG A 277 24.51 0.71 11.48
CA ARG A 277 23.39 1.64 11.35
C ARG A 277 23.86 3.07 11.13
N VAL A 278 24.73 3.58 12.03
CA VAL A 278 25.26 4.95 11.94
C VAL A 278 26.06 5.16 10.65
N GLN A 279 26.88 4.18 10.25
CA GLN A 279 27.62 4.25 8.98
C GLN A 279 26.69 4.36 7.76
N MET A 280 25.62 3.56 7.72
CA MET A 280 24.63 3.59 6.65
C MET A 280 23.83 4.89 6.61
N GLU A 281 23.41 5.40 7.77
CA GLU A 281 22.70 6.67 7.89
C GLU A 281 23.55 7.83 7.39
N ASN A 282 24.79 7.95 7.87
CA ASN A 282 25.72 8.99 7.44
C ASN A 282 25.99 8.93 5.93
N TYR A 283 26.20 7.73 5.38
CA TYR A 283 26.39 7.55 3.94
C TYR A 283 25.17 8.03 3.13
N LEU A 284 23.96 7.59 3.49
CA LEU A 284 22.73 7.95 2.79
C LEU A 284 22.38 9.43 2.94
N GLU A 285 22.66 10.04 4.10
CA GLU A 285 22.49 11.47 4.31
C GLU A 285 23.46 12.29 3.45
N ASN A 286 24.73 11.89 3.36
CA ASN A 286 25.70 12.50 2.46
C ASN A 286 25.28 12.40 0.99
N LEU A 287 24.70 11.27 0.57
CA LEU A 287 24.14 11.17 -0.79
C LEU A 287 22.97 12.12 -0.99
N LYS A 288 22.07 12.22 -0.01
CA LYS A 288 20.90 13.10 -0.06
C LYS A 288 21.29 14.57 -0.16
N THR A 289 22.26 15.04 0.64
CA THR A 289 22.74 16.43 0.60
C THR A 289 23.41 16.77 -0.73
N LEU A 290 24.08 15.79 -1.35
CA LEU A 290 24.69 15.93 -2.67
C LEU A 290 23.72 15.73 -3.83
N GLY A 291 22.44 15.42 -3.57
CA GLY A 291 21.44 15.12 -4.61
C GLY A 291 21.71 13.83 -5.40
N LEU A 292 22.52 12.92 -4.83
CA LEU A 292 22.93 11.67 -5.44
C LEU A 292 22.07 10.49 -4.97
N LYS A 293 22.09 9.42 -5.77
CA LYS A 293 21.52 8.11 -5.42
C LYS A 293 22.63 7.07 -5.41
N ASP A 294 22.51 6.05 -4.56
CA ASP A 294 23.45 4.90 -4.53
C ASP A 294 23.65 4.26 -5.91
N SER A 295 22.62 4.30 -6.77
CA SER A 295 22.68 3.77 -8.14
C SER A 295 23.82 4.33 -8.99
N VAL A 296 24.38 5.49 -8.63
CA VAL A 296 25.54 6.10 -9.30
C VAL A 296 26.80 5.25 -9.10
N PHE A 297 26.99 4.65 -7.93
CA PHE A 297 28.18 3.87 -7.55
C PHE A 297 28.07 2.38 -7.91
N ARG A 298 26.98 1.97 -8.55
CA ARG A 298 26.79 0.58 -8.97
C ARG A 298 27.64 0.30 -10.19
N ALA A 299 28.59 -0.62 -10.06
CA ALA A 299 29.36 -1.22 -11.15
C ALA A 299 28.51 -2.20 -11.99
N GLU A 300 27.26 -1.85 -12.31
CA GLU A 300 26.52 -2.62 -13.31
C GLU A 300 27.22 -2.45 -14.66
N LYS A 301 27.13 -3.46 -15.53
CA LYS A 301 27.45 -3.36 -16.96
C LYS A 301 26.50 -2.34 -17.59
N LYS A 302 26.69 -1.05 -17.30
CA LYS A 302 25.98 0.03 -17.96
C LYS A 302 26.29 -0.12 -19.46
N PRO A 303 25.33 0.04 -20.39
CA PRO A 303 25.69 0.47 -21.74
C PRO A 303 26.64 1.67 -21.61
N SER A 304 27.53 1.90 -22.58
CA SER A 304 28.50 3.01 -22.46
C SER A 304 27.78 4.26 -21.96
N LEU A 305 28.26 4.85 -20.86
CA LEU A 305 27.60 5.97 -20.18
C LEU A 305 27.21 7.05 -21.21
N LEU A 306 28.09 7.26 -22.19
CA LEU A 306 27.89 8.10 -23.35
C LEU A 306 26.64 7.74 -24.17
N TRP A 307 26.37 6.46 -24.45
CA TRP A 307 25.15 6.03 -25.15
C TRP A 307 23.88 6.25 -24.31
N PHE A 308 23.94 6.02 -22.99
CA PHE A 308 22.83 6.37 -22.10
C PHE A 308 22.53 7.88 -22.12
N LEU A 309 23.58 8.72 -22.05
CA LEU A 309 23.46 10.17 -22.09
C LEU A 309 22.90 10.64 -23.44
N LEU A 310 23.45 10.16 -24.55
CA LEU A 310 22.99 10.51 -25.90
C LEU A 310 21.52 10.09 -26.11
N LYS A 311 21.17 8.85 -25.78
CA LYS A 311 19.79 8.36 -25.87
C LYS A 311 18.83 9.19 -25.01
N SER A 312 19.24 9.52 -23.79
CA SER A 312 18.42 10.34 -22.89
C SER A 312 18.26 11.75 -23.41
N PHE A 313 19.32 12.37 -23.92
CA PHE A 313 19.27 13.68 -24.55
C PHE A 313 18.32 13.70 -25.76
N LEU A 314 18.46 12.73 -26.68
CA LEU A 314 17.58 12.62 -27.84
C LEU A 314 16.11 12.39 -27.42
N PHE A 315 15.85 11.47 -26.49
CA PHE A 315 14.50 11.24 -25.97
C PHE A 315 13.89 12.50 -25.35
N LEU A 316 14.67 13.24 -24.56
CA LEU A 316 14.22 14.48 -23.94
C LEU A 316 13.98 15.59 -24.97
N LEU A 317 14.86 15.72 -25.97
CA LEU A 317 14.75 16.73 -27.03
C LEU A 317 13.49 16.48 -27.90
N TRP A 318 13.36 15.28 -28.44
CA TRP A 318 12.24 14.92 -29.32
C TRP A 318 10.93 14.71 -28.56
N GLY A 319 11.01 14.30 -27.29
CA GLY A 319 9.85 14.15 -26.41
C GLY A 319 9.33 15.48 -25.87
N PHE A 320 10.12 16.56 -25.91
CA PHE A 320 9.76 17.83 -25.29
C PHE A 320 8.46 18.45 -25.82
N PRO A 321 8.19 18.49 -27.14
CA PRO A 321 6.91 19.03 -27.65
C PRO A 321 5.70 18.26 -27.11
N LEU A 322 5.77 16.93 -27.10
CA LEU A 322 4.71 16.07 -26.57
C LEU A 322 4.54 16.25 -25.06
N TYR A 323 5.65 16.44 -24.33
CA TYR A 323 5.63 16.75 -22.91
C TYR A 323 4.90 18.07 -22.62
N VAL A 324 5.19 19.13 -23.38
CA VAL A 324 4.52 20.43 -23.23
C VAL A 324 3.02 20.31 -23.50
N ILE A 325 2.63 19.63 -24.58
CA ILE A 325 1.20 19.39 -24.88
C ILE A 325 0.54 18.58 -23.75
N GLY A 326 1.20 17.54 -23.26
CA GLY A 326 0.72 16.75 -22.14
C GLY A 326 0.54 17.58 -20.87
N LEU A 327 1.45 18.52 -20.58
CA LEU A 327 1.31 19.45 -19.46
C LEU A 327 0.09 20.35 -19.61
N VAL A 328 -0.17 20.90 -20.80
CA VAL A 328 -1.33 21.77 -21.03
C VAL A 328 -2.63 21.09 -20.60
N PHE A 329 -2.81 19.81 -20.95
CA PHE A 329 -4.02 19.07 -20.59
C PHE A 329 -4.02 18.53 -19.16
N ASN A 330 -2.85 18.22 -18.58
CA ASN A 330 -2.77 17.41 -17.37
C ASN A 330 -2.16 18.12 -16.14
N TYR A 331 -1.57 19.31 -16.29
CA TYR A 331 -0.91 20.00 -15.19
C TYR A 331 -1.86 20.31 -14.03
N ILE A 332 -3.02 20.93 -14.34
CA ILE A 332 -4.05 21.26 -13.36
C ILE A 332 -4.58 19.98 -12.66
N PRO A 333 -5.08 18.96 -13.37
CA PRO A 333 -5.61 17.76 -12.72
C PRO A 333 -4.53 16.92 -12.02
N TYR A 334 -3.23 17.09 -12.30
CA TYR A 334 -2.17 16.47 -11.49
C TYR A 334 -1.88 17.19 -10.17
N ILE A 335 -1.87 18.52 -10.15
CA ILE A 335 -1.47 19.29 -8.97
C ILE A 335 -2.62 19.48 -8.00
N LEU A 336 -3.81 19.72 -8.53
CA LEU A 336 -4.98 20.10 -7.74
C LEU A 336 -5.38 19.03 -6.71
N PRO A 337 -5.36 17.71 -7.02
CA PRO A 337 -5.63 16.67 -6.01
C PRO A 337 -4.68 16.71 -4.82
N SER A 338 -3.38 16.95 -5.07
CA SER A 338 -2.38 17.04 -4.02
C SER A 338 -2.59 18.27 -3.14
N GLN A 339 -3.00 19.40 -3.74
CA GLN A 339 -3.35 20.62 -3.01
C GLN A 339 -4.63 20.44 -2.18
N ILE A 340 -5.68 19.87 -2.76
CA ILE A 340 -6.94 19.57 -2.07
C ILE A 340 -6.69 18.64 -0.87
N ALA A 341 -5.90 17.58 -1.05
CA ALA A 341 -5.60 16.66 0.03
C ALA A 341 -4.89 17.36 1.21
N ARG A 342 -3.88 18.20 0.93
CA ARG A 342 -3.18 18.98 1.97
C ARG A 342 -4.06 20.02 2.64
N PHE A 343 -5.05 20.57 1.92
CA PHE A 343 -5.98 21.55 2.45
C PHE A 343 -7.02 20.93 3.39
N ILE A 344 -7.58 19.77 3.00
CA ILE A 344 -8.66 19.12 3.75
C ILE A 344 -8.15 18.44 5.03
N SER A 345 -6.99 17.77 4.97
CA SER A 345 -6.45 17.04 6.12
C SER A 345 -4.94 17.15 6.23
N LYS A 346 -4.47 17.38 7.46
CA LYS A 346 -3.05 17.27 7.81
C LYS A 346 -2.62 15.84 8.15
N ASP A 347 -3.59 14.94 8.35
CA ASP A 347 -3.32 13.54 8.62
C ASP A 347 -2.86 12.83 7.35
N VAL A 348 -1.65 12.25 7.42
CA VAL A 348 -1.00 11.56 6.31
C VAL A 348 -1.81 10.36 5.83
N ALA A 349 -2.55 9.70 6.73
CA ALA A 349 -3.40 8.55 6.41
C ALA A 349 -4.60 8.90 5.52
N PHE A 350 -4.99 10.18 5.44
CA PHE A 350 -6.07 10.64 4.55
C PHE A 350 -5.58 11.16 3.21
N LYS A 351 -4.28 11.41 3.06
CA LYS A 351 -3.70 12.08 1.89
C LYS A 351 -3.94 11.31 0.60
N ALA A 352 -3.60 10.01 0.57
CA ALA A 352 -3.78 9.16 -0.62
C ALA A 352 -5.26 9.02 -1.05
N PRO A 353 -6.20 8.66 -0.15
CA PRO A 353 -7.61 8.58 -0.54
C PRO A 353 -8.18 9.91 -1.03
N LEU A 354 -7.83 11.03 -0.39
CA LEU A 354 -8.25 12.37 -0.85
C LEU A 354 -7.70 12.70 -2.24
N MET A 355 -6.43 12.38 -2.51
CA MET A 355 -5.83 12.56 -3.83
C MET A 355 -6.52 11.71 -4.90
N MET A 356 -6.89 10.46 -4.58
CA MET A 356 -7.57 9.60 -5.55
C MET A 356 -8.99 10.12 -5.85
N ILE A 357 -9.78 10.43 -4.82
CA ILE A 357 -11.17 10.91 -4.98
C ILE A 357 -11.19 12.25 -5.72
N SER A 358 -10.41 13.23 -5.27
CA SER A 358 -10.31 14.52 -5.95
C SER A 358 -9.71 14.39 -7.36
N GLY A 359 -8.78 13.45 -7.56
CA GLY A 359 -8.25 13.09 -8.88
C GLY A 359 -9.35 12.67 -9.85
N ILE A 360 -10.26 11.78 -9.45
CA ILE A 360 -11.38 11.35 -10.30
C ILE A 360 -12.17 12.57 -10.81
N PHE A 361 -12.54 13.49 -9.92
CA PHE A 361 -13.34 14.66 -10.31
C PHE A 361 -12.54 15.69 -11.12
N THR A 362 -11.31 16.00 -10.70
CA THR A 362 -10.48 17.01 -11.37
C THR A 362 -10.11 16.60 -12.79
N PHE A 363 -9.76 15.33 -13.02
CA PHE A 363 -9.53 14.80 -14.37
C PHE A 363 -10.80 14.80 -15.21
N LEU A 364 -11.93 14.36 -14.66
CA LEU A 364 -13.22 14.36 -15.39
C LEU A 364 -13.60 15.78 -15.82
N ILE A 365 -13.57 16.75 -14.90
CA ILE A 365 -13.93 18.15 -15.19
C ILE A 365 -12.96 18.74 -16.22
N ALA A 366 -11.64 18.59 -16.00
CA ALA A 366 -10.64 19.13 -16.91
C ALA A 366 -10.80 18.57 -18.32
N TYR A 367 -10.95 17.25 -18.47
CA TYR A 367 -11.11 16.63 -19.78
C TYR A 367 -12.44 16.97 -20.43
N SER A 368 -13.55 17.07 -19.68
CA SER A 368 -14.83 17.52 -20.24
C SER A 368 -14.73 18.94 -20.80
N ILE A 369 -14.06 19.85 -20.09
CA ILE A 369 -13.82 21.21 -20.58
C ILE A 369 -12.94 21.18 -21.83
N SER A 370 -11.82 20.43 -21.81
CA SER A 370 -10.94 20.32 -22.97
C SER A 370 -11.64 19.73 -24.19
N LEU A 371 -12.44 18.67 -24.03
CA LEU A 371 -13.23 18.08 -25.12
C LEU A 371 -14.28 19.07 -25.66
N GLY A 372 -14.96 19.80 -24.78
CA GLY A 372 -15.93 20.83 -25.17
C GLY A 372 -15.29 21.94 -25.99
N LEU A 373 -14.12 22.42 -25.58
CA LEU A 373 -13.35 23.42 -26.32
C LEU A 373 -12.87 22.88 -27.68
N ILE A 374 -12.33 21.65 -27.72
CA ILE A 374 -11.89 21.03 -28.97
C ILE A 374 -13.05 20.90 -29.94
N TYR A 375 -14.22 20.44 -29.48
CA TYR A 375 -15.41 20.35 -30.32
C TYR A 375 -15.91 21.72 -30.77
N TYR A 376 -15.92 22.71 -29.88
CA TYR A 376 -16.34 24.07 -30.21
C TYR A 376 -15.54 24.67 -31.37
N PHE A 377 -14.21 24.48 -31.38
CA PHE A 377 -13.34 25.01 -32.43
C PHE A 377 -13.26 24.15 -33.68
N THR A 378 -13.34 22.82 -33.55
CA THR A 378 -13.16 21.91 -34.69
C THR A 378 -14.46 21.50 -35.36
N GLN A 379 -15.58 21.53 -34.63
CA GLN A 379 -16.90 21.01 -35.02
C GLN A 379 -16.86 19.59 -35.60
N ASN A 380 -15.86 18.80 -35.20
CA ASN A 380 -15.57 17.51 -35.82
C ASN A 380 -15.39 16.43 -34.75
N PHE A 381 -16.20 15.39 -34.85
CA PHE A 381 -16.22 14.30 -33.90
C PHE A 381 -14.94 13.44 -33.92
N LEU A 382 -14.23 13.38 -35.05
CA LEU A 382 -12.96 12.66 -35.14
C LEU A 382 -11.91 13.27 -34.19
N TRP A 383 -11.81 14.60 -34.14
CA TRP A 383 -10.89 15.28 -33.23
C TRP A 383 -11.26 15.07 -31.75
N LEU A 384 -12.55 14.94 -31.44
CA LEU A 384 -13.01 14.59 -30.10
C LEU A 384 -12.57 13.17 -29.71
N LEU A 385 -12.74 12.19 -30.60
CA LEU A 385 -12.30 10.81 -30.36
C LEU A 385 -10.77 10.71 -30.20
N ILE A 386 -10.01 11.40 -31.04
CA ILE A 386 -8.55 11.47 -30.93
C ILE A 386 -8.16 12.08 -29.58
N ALA A 387 -8.77 13.20 -29.19
CA ALA A 387 -8.46 13.88 -27.94
C ALA A 387 -8.80 13.03 -26.71
N LEU A 388 -9.92 12.31 -26.73
CA LEU A 388 -10.35 11.42 -25.65
C LEU A 388 -9.30 10.35 -25.32
N VAL A 389 -8.61 9.82 -26.34
CA VAL A 389 -7.55 8.82 -26.16
C VAL A 389 -6.20 9.49 -25.89
N PHE A 390 -5.89 10.58 -26.58
CA PHE A 390 -4.60 11.26 -26.52
C PHE A 390 -4.34 11.97 -25.18
N MET A 391 -5.36 12.59 -24.57
CA MET A 391 -5.19 13.32 -23.31
C MET A 391 -4.69 12.44 -22.16
N PRO A 392 -5.30 11.27 -21.87
CA PRO A 392 -4.76 10.32 -20.88
C PRO A 392 -3.34 9.85 -21.21
N LEU A 393 -3.07 9.49 -22.49
CA LEU A 393 -1.77 8.98 -22.91
C LEU A 393 -0.65 10.03 -22.77
N SER A 394 -0.93 11.28 -23.14
CA SER A 394 0.00 12.40 -22.97
C SER A 394 0.26 12.70 -21.49
N GLY A 395 -0.73 12.50 -20.60
CA GLY A 395 -0.54 12.57 -19.15
C GLY A 395 0.45 11.51 -18.63
N PHE A 396 0.29 10.25 -19.04
CA PHE A 396 1.28 9.21 -18.69
C PHE A 396 2.66 9.49 -19.29
N PHE A 397 2.72 10.03 -20.50
CA PHE A 397 3.97 10.44 -21.12
C PHE A 397 4.67 11.53 -20.30
N VAL A 398 3.95 12.52 -19.76
CA VAL A 398 4.50 13.53 -18.84
C VAL A 398 5.17 12.87 -17.64
N LEU A 399 4.53 11.87 -17.01
CA LEU A 399 5.12 11.16 -15.87
C LEU A 399 6.41 10.42 -16.24
N ILE A 400 6.44 9.77 -17.40
CA ILE A 400 7.63 9.08 -17.92
C ILE A 400 8.74 10.08 -18.21
N PHE A 401 8.41 11.19 -18.89
CA PHE A 401 9.35 12.24 -19.25
C PHE A 401 10.00 12.85 -18.00
N VAL A 402 9.22 13.20 -16.98
CA VAL A 402 9.73 13.75 -15.70
C VAL A 402 10.60 12.73 -14.97
N ALA A 403 10.22 11.44 -14.96
CA ALA A 403 11.04 10.39 -14.35
C ALA A 403 12.39 10.23 -15.09
N TRP A 404 12.37 10.30 -16.42
CA TRP A 404 13.58 10.22 -17.24
C TRP A 404 14.48 11.43 -17.06
N TRP A 405 13.90 12.64 -17.03
CA TRP A 405 14.61 13.89 -16.74
C TRP A 405 15.35 13.81 -15.40
N LYS A 406 14.67 13.37 -14.33
CA LYS A 406 15.29 13.20 -13.00
C LYS A 406 16.46 12.21 -13.01
N LYS A 407 16.36 11.12 -13.80
CA LYS A 407 17.46 10.15 -13.93
C LYS A 407 18.64 10.77 -14.69
N PHE A 408 18.36 11.45 -15.80
CA PHE A 408 19.37 12.12 -16.61
C PHE A 408 20.09 13.22 -15.83
N SER A 409 19.35 14.09 -15.12
CA SER A 409 19.93 15.16 -14.31
C SER A 409 20.80 14.63 -13.18
N ALA A 410 20.39 13.53 -12.52
CA ALA A 410 21.18 12.91 -11.46
C ALA A 410 22.51 12.31 -11.98
N GLU A 411 22.51 11.72 -13.17
CA GLU A 411 23.75 11.21 -13.79
C GLU A 411 24.67 12.36 -14.23
N LEU A 412 24.14 13.46 -14.76
CA LEU A 412 24.94 14.66 -15.05
C LEU A 412 25.55 15.28 -13.78
N GLN A 413 24.77 15.37 -12.70
CA GLN A 413 25.24 15.86 -11.41
C GLN A 413 26.34 14.95 -10.84
N ALA A 414 26.17 13.63 -10.96
CA ALA A 414 27.20 12.68 -10.57
C ALA A 414 28.50 12.90 -11.33
N ILE A 415 28.45 13.00 -12.67
CA ILE A 415 29.62 13.25 -13.51
C ILE A 415 30.31 14.55 -13.09
N GLN A 416 29.55 15.64 -12.90
CA GLN A 416 30.09 16.91 -12.45
C GLN A 416 30.81 16.78 -11.10
N LEU A 417 30.26 16.01 -10.15
CA LEU A 417 30.87 15.78 -8.84
C LEU A 417 32.12 14.90 -8.91
N PHE A 418 32.15 13.89 -9.79
CA PHE A 418 33.36 13.08 -10.02
C PHE A 418 34.54 13.92 -10.52
N PHE A 419 34.27 14.93 -11.36
CA PHE A 419 35.31 15.86 -11.84
C PHE A 419 35.67 16.97 -10.84
N ARG A 420 34.68 17.57 -10.16
CA ARG A 420 34.91 18.72 -9.28
C ARG A 420 35.29 18.36 -7.83
N LYS A 421 34.88 17.18 -7.36
CA LYS A 421 35.02 16.73 -5.97
C LYS A 421 35.46 15.26 -5.92
N THR A 422 36.51 14.93 -6.65
CA THR A 422 37.02 13.56 -6.82
C THR A 422 37.31 12.87 -5.48
N SER A 423 38.00 13.54 -4.56
CA SER A 423 38.30 13.01 -3.21
C SER A 423 37.04 12.63 -2.42
N LEU A 424 36.00 13.48 -2.45
CA LEU A 424 34.72 13.22 -1.80
C LEU A 424 34.03 11.99 -2.42
N MET A 425 34.04 11.88 -3.75
CA MET A 425 33.42 10.75 -4.44
C MET A 425 34.14 9.42 -4.16
N HIS A 426 35.47 9.44 -4.05
CA HIS A 426 36.23 8.27 -3.61
C HIS A 426 35.90 7.89 -2.16
N SER A 427 35.81 8.86 -1.25
CA SER A 427 35.42 8.59 0.15
C SER A 427 34.02 7.97 0.23
N LEU A 428 33.04 8.45 -0.56
CA LEU A 428 31.70 7.85 -0.62
C LEU A 428 31.72 6.43 -1.17
N LEU A 429 32.58 6.15 -2.16
CA LEU A 429 32.75 4.80 -2.69
C LEU A 429 33.35 3.86 -1.64
N GLU A 430 34.35 4.32 -0.88
CA GLU A 430 34.96 3.57 0.22
C GLU A 430 33.95 3.28 1.33
N GLN A 431 33.18 4.29 1.77
CA GLN A 431 32.10 4.13 2.75
C GLN A 431 31.08 3.08 2.28
N ARG A 432 30.65 3.17 1.02
CA ARG A 432 29.74 2.20 0.42
C ARG A 432 30.32 0.78 0.45
N ASN A 433 31.58 0.61 0.05
CA ASN A 433 32.23 -0.70 0.02
C ASN A 433 32.36 -1.28 1.44
N ALA A 434 32.72 -0.46 2.44
CA ALA A 434 32.77 -0.87 3.84
C ALA A 434 31.41 -1.35 4.35
N ILE A 435 30.33 -0.61 4.05
CA ILE A 435 28.95 -1.01 4.39
C ILE A 435 28.60 -2.36 3.75
N PHE A 436 28.92 -2.56 2.46
CA PHE A 436 28.63 -3.81 1.77
C PHE A 436 29.40 -5.00 2.32
N VAL A 437 30.67 -4.80 2.69
CA VAL A 437 31.47 -5.84 3.36
C VAL A 437 30.85 -6.20 4.71
N SER A 438 30.43 -5.20 5.48
CA SER A 438 29.76 -5.41 6.76
C SER A 438 28.43 -6.17 6.62
N LEU A 439 27.57 -5.74 5.69
CA LEU A 439 26.31 -6.44 5.41
C LEU A 439 26.54 -7.87 4.93
N LYS A 440 27.53 -8.11 4.07
CA LYS A 440 27.86 -9.46 3.58
C LYS A 440 28.41 -10.36 4.70
N LYS A 441 29.18 -9.81 5.64
CA LYS A 441 29.63 -10.54 6.83
C LYS A 441 28.42 -10.94 7.69
N ALA A 442 27.56 -9.98 8.03
CA ALA A 442 26.35 -10.24 8.82
C ALA A 442 25.41 -11.26 8.13
N GLN A 443 25.24 -11.15 6.81
CA GLN A 443 24.47 -12.10 6.00
C GLN A 443 25.04 -13.52 6.11
N LYS A 444 26.35 -13.71 5.94
CA LYS A 444 26.98 -15.03 6.06
C LYS A 444 26.80 -15.63 7.44
N GLU A 445 27.00 -14.84 8.49
CA GLU A 445 26.82 -15.30 9.87
C GLU A 445 25.36 -15.68 10.16
N TYR A 446 24.40 -14.95 9.60
CA TYR A 446 22.97 -15.27 9.71
C TYR A 446 22.61 -16.55 8.97
N ILE A 447 23.15 -16.76 7.77
CA ILE A 447 22.91 -17.99 7.00
C ILE A 447 23.52 -19.20 7.72
N GLN A 448 24.67 -19.04 8.37
CA GLN A 448 25.34 -20.10 9.14
C GLN A 448 24.64 -20.45 10.46
N SER A 449 23.78 -19.58 11.00
CA SER A 449 23.03 -19.84 12.23
C SER A 449 21.68 -20.52 12.01
N ARG A 450 21.30 -20.73 10.75
CA ARG A 450 20.13 -21.52 10.32
C ARG A 450 20.56 -22.91 9.87
#